data_AF-A0A4Y4M988-F1
#
_entry.id   AF-A0A4Y4M988-F1
#
_cell.length_a   1.000
_cell.length_b   1.000
_cell.length_c   1.000
_cell.angle_alpha   90.00
_cell.angle_beta   90.00
_cell.angle_gamma   90.00
#
_symmetry.space_group_name_H-M   'P 1'
#
loop_
_entity.id
_entity.type
_entity.pdbx_description
1 polymer ?
#
loop_
_entity_poly.entity_id
_entity_poly.type
_entity_poly.pdbx_seq_one_letter_code
_entity_poly.pdbx_strand_id
1 'polypeptide(L)'
;MALTHRKKQKIRKAMVDEKGVTFYNNRNTIIETILYKDLQSAQNSSGDVQVCNTQTIKYGKTTLRIYLKNKAGKILPATVDFNFELVILSNQYDLYRQFLLGIQHFRPDLRITPQTIEQYNLTSEPQKTEFGIFEYIMAAVFILAAAGLVYVVILLMKMFV
;
A
#
# COMPACT_ATOMS: atom_id res chain seq x y z
N MET A 1 -32.61 9.46 -20.98
CA MET A 1 -32.21 10.64 -20.19
C MET A 1 -32.18 10.24 -18.72
N ALA A 2 -30.99 10.14 -18.11
CA ALA A 2 -30.70 10.17 -16.66
C ALA A 2 -29.22 9.80 -16.46
N LEU A 3 -28.32 10.76 -16.68
CA LEU A 3 -26.94 10.69 -16.18
C LEU A 3 -27.00 10.88 -14.66
N THR A 4 -27.35 9.81 -13.93
CA THR A 4 -27.28 9.85 -12.47
C THR A 4 -25.80 9.79 -12.10
N HIS A 5 -25.25 10.97 -11.84
CA HIS A 5 -23.94 11.20 -11.24
C HIS A 5 -23.94 10.60 -9.82
N ARG A 6 -23.95 9.27 -9.71
CA ARG A 6 -23.83 8.57 -8.43
C ARG A 6 -22.46 8.96 -7.89
N LYS A 7 -22.42 9.83 -6.88
CA LYS A 7 -21.20 10.19 -6.13
C LYS A 7 -20.44 8.88 -5.88
N LYS A 8 -19.33 8.65 -6.61
CA LYS A 8 -18.52 7.45 -6.46
C LYS A 8 -18.09 7.46 -4.99
N GLN A 9 -18.60 6.52 -4.20
CA GLN A 9 -18.35 6.54 -2.76
C GLN A 9 -16.84 6.44 -2.56
N LYS A 10 -16.27 7.38 -1.80
CA LYS A 10 -14.83 7.44 -1.60
C LYS A 10 -14.40 6.30 -0.68
N ILE A 11 -13.40 5.55 -1.10
CA ILE A 11 -12.79 4.49 -0.31
C ILE A 11 -12.05 5.13 0.89
N ARG A 12 -12.25 4.55 2.08
CA ARG A 12 -11.64 5.00 3.33
C ARG A 12 -10.91 3.91 4.09
N LYS A 13 -11.25 2.65 3.84
CA LYS A 13 -10.66 1.48 4.47
C LYS A 13 -10.55 0.35 3.46
N ALA A 14 -9.46 -0.39 3.52
CA ALA A 14 -9.33 -1.70 2.90
C ALA A 14 -9.12 -2.77 3.97
N MET A 15 -9.58 -3.97 3.70
CA MET A 15 -9.31 -5.17 4.49
C MET A 15 -8.83 -6.25 3.53
N VAL A 16 -7.67 -6.82 3.82
CA VAL A 16 -7.12 -7.97 3.10
C VAL A 16 -7.27 -9.18 4.02
N ASP A 17 -7.83 -10.26 3.51
CA ASP A 17 -8.13 -11.49 4.24
C ASP A 17 -7.94 -12.72 3.34
N GLU A 18 -8.33 -13.91 3.81
CA GLU A 18 -8.20 -15.16 3.06
C GLU A 18 -9.03 -15.22 1.77
N LYS A 19 -10.00 -14.33 1.59
CA LYS A 19 -10.87 -14.29 0.40
C LYS A 19 -10.32 -13.36 -0.67
N GLY A 20 -9.63 -12.29 -0.25
CA GLY A 20 -9.07 -11.29 -1.15
C GLY A 20 -8.97 -9.93 -0.48
N VAL A 21 -9.43 -8.89 -1.17
CA VAL A 21 -9.46 -7.52 -0.66
C VAL A 21 -10.86 -6.92 -0.76
N THR A 22 -11.32 -6.32 0.33
CA THR A 22 -12.59 -5.59 0.39
C THR A 22 -12.35 -4.12 0.74
N PHE A 23 -12.95 -3.24 -0.03
CA PHE A 23 -12.90 -1.79 0.14
C PHE A 23 -14.19 -1.25 0.74
N TYR A 24 -14.06 -0.35 1.71
CA TYR A 24 -15.17 0.22 2.45
C TYR A 24 -15.19 1.75 2.35
N ASN A 25 -16.39 2.32 2.40
CA ASN A 25 -16.59 3.77 2.56
C ASN A 25 -16.42 4.21 4.03
N ASN A 26 -16.67 5.49 4.34
CA ASN A 26 -16.62 6.02 5.71
C ASN A 26 -17.70 5.47 6.66
N ARG A 27 -18.76 4.84 6.14
CA ARG A 27 -19.85 4.21 6.89
C ARG A 27 -19.67 2.68 7.01
N ASN A 28 -18.48 2.16 6.73
CA ASN A 28 -18.19 0.72 6.67
C ASN A 28 -19.09 -0.06 5.69
N THR A 29 -19.66 0.59 4.68
CA THR A 29 -20.36 -0.10 3.59
C THR A 29 -19.34 -0.56 2.56
N ILE A 30 -19.49 -1.80 2.09
CA ILE A 30 -18.67 -2.37 1.02
C ILE A 30 -18.89 -1.58 -0.27
N ILE A 31 -17.80 -1.06 -0.84
CA ILE A 31 -17.77 -0.41 -2.15
C ILE A 31 -17.45 -1.45 -3.23
N GLU A 32 -16.43 -2.26 -2.97
CA GLU A 32 -15.88 -3.21 -3.93
C GLU A 32 -15.20 -4.36 -3.17
N THR A 33 -15.20 -5.55 -3.79
CA THR A 33 -14.45 -6.71 -3.30
C THR A 33 -13.81 -7.39 -4.49
N ILE A 34 -12.52 -7.71 -4.36
CA ILE A 34 -11.74 -8.43 -5.36
C ILE A 34 -11.32 -9.73 -4.70
N LEU A 35 -11.87 -10.84 -5.17
CA LEU A 35 -11.60 -12.17 -4.62
C LEU A 35 -10.45 -12.84 -5.37
N TYR A 36 -9.61 -13.60 -4.64
CA TYR A 36 -8.50 -14.34 -5.26
C TYR A 36 -8.97 -15.32 -6.35
N LYS A 37 -10.11 -15.97 -6.13
CA LYS A 37 -10.71 -16.91 -7.09
C LYS A 37 -11.14 -16.25 -8.42
N ASP A 38 -11.42 -14.94 -8.39
CA ASP A 38 -11.91 -14.22 -9.58
C ASP A 38 -10.76 -13.70 -10.45
N LEU A 39 -9.53 -13.69 -9.92
CA LEU A 39 -8.32 -13.31 -10.65
C LEU A 39 -8.13 -14.20 -11.89
N GLN A 40 -7.59 -13.64 -12.96
CA GLN A 40 -7.35 -14.34 -14.21
C GLN A 40 -5.91 -14.17 -14.65
N SER A 41 -5.40 -15.13 -15.41
CA SER A 41 -4.14 -14.95 -16.13
C SER A 41 -4.31 -13.94 -17.25
N ALA A 42 -3.25 -13.18 -17.50
CA ALA A 42 -3.18 -12.26 -18.62
C ALA A 42 -3.04 -13.04 -19.92
N GLN A 43 -3.83 -12.70 -20.94
CA GLN A 43 -3.74 -13.39 -22.24
C GLN A 43 -2.49 -13.01 -23.04
N ASN A 44 -1.98 -11.78 -22.89
CA ASN A 44 -0.92 -11.21 -23.73
C ASN A 44 0.09 -10.36 -22.92
N SER A 45 0.44 -10.79 -21.70
CA SER A 45 1.37 -10.08 -20.82
C SER A 45 2.46 -11.02 -20.33
N SER A 46 3.64 -10.47 -20.00
CA SER A 46 4.75 -11.21 -19.39
C SER A 46 4.50 -11.57 -17.92
N GLY A 47 3.46 -11.01 -17.30
CA GLY A 47 2.99 -11.38 -15.97
C GLY A 47 1.51 -11.09 -15.76
N ASP A 48 0.90 -11.87 -14.86
CA ASP A 48 -0.51 -11.80 -14.50
C ASP A 48 -0.77 -10.74 -13.43
N VAL A 49 0.23 -10.52 -12.58
CA VAL A 49 0.18 -9.53 -11.50
C VAL A 49 1.45 -8.72 -11.51
N GLN A 50 1.31 -7.40 -11.61
CA GLN A 50 2.46 -6.50 -11.65
C GLN A 50 2.20 -5.20 -10.91
N VAL A 51 3.24 -4.69 -10.26
CA VAL A 51 3.26 -3.32 -9.75
C VAL A 51 3.39 -2.32 -10.89
N CYS A 52 2.66 -1.22 -10.78
CA CYS A 52 2.65 -0.12 -11.73
C CYS A 52 2.86 1.18 -10.94
N ASN A 53 4.01 1.83 -11.19
CA ASN A 53 4.35 3.12 -10.60
C ASN A 53 4.12 4.22 -11.65
N THR A 54 3.35 5.25 -11.32
CA THR A 54 3.22 6.42 -12.19
C THR A 54 4.41 7.36 -11.94
N GLN A 55 5.36 7.42 -12.87
CA GLN A 55 6.58 8.25 -12.76
C GLN A 55 6.33 9.73 -13.08
N THR A 56 5.41 10.41 -12.37
CA THR A 56 5.36 11.87 -12.42
C THR A 56 6.11 12.45 -11.22
N ILE A 57 7.05 13.35 -11.51
CA ILE A 57 8.08 13.93 -10.61
C ILE A 57 7.52 14.51 -9.29
N LYS A 58 6.21 14.76 -9.17
CA LYS A 58 5.59 15.33 -7.97
C LYS A 58 4.74 14.36 -7.13
N TYR A 59 4.18 13.29 -7.71
CA TYR A 59 3.17 12.46 -7.02
C TYR A 59 3.19 11.01 -7.53
N GLY A 60 4.31 10.32 -7.32
CA GLY A 60 4.41 8.90 -7.66
C GLY A 60 3.31 8.10 -6.97
N LYS A 61 2.47 7.40 -7.75
CA LYS A 61 1.42 6.51 -7.25
C LYS A 61 1.81 5.08 -7.59
N THR A 62 1.83 4.22 -6.57
CA THR A 62 2.02 2.78 -6.74
C THR A 62 0.67 2.08 -6.77
N THR A 63 0.41 1.28 -7.80
CA THR A 63 -0.80 0.47 -7.94
C THR A 63 -0.43 -0.95 -8.34
N LEU A 64 -1.33 -1.92 -8.12
CA LEU A 64 -1.18 -3.26 -8.72
C LEU A 64 -2.12 -3.39 -9.91
N ARG A 65 -1.60 -3.87 -11.02
CA ARG A 65 -2.39 -4.36 -12.15
C ARG A 65 -2.64 -5.85 -11.97
N ILE A 66 -3.90 -6.22 -12.08
CA ILE A 66 -4.41 -7.60 -12.07
C ILE A 66 -5.37 -7.78 -13.28
N TYR A 67 -5.87 -8.98 -13.49
CA TYR A 67 -6.86 -9.25 -14.53
C TYR A 67 -8.10 -9.93 -13.96
N LEU A 68 -9.28 -9.48 -14.40
CA LEU A 68 -10.57 -10.00 -13.97
C LEU A 68 -11.43 -10.35 -15.18
N LYS A 69 -12.31 -11.34 -15.02
CA LYS A 69 -13.31 -11.69 -16.04
C LYS A 69 -14.55 -10.81 -15.87
N ASN A 70 -14.94 -10.10 -16.93
CA ASN A 70 -16.16 -9.29 -16.91
C ASN A 70 -17.42 -10.17 -17.13
N LYS A 71 -18.61 -9.57 -17.02
CA LYS A 71 -19.89 -10.25 -17.25
C LYS A 71 -20.05 -10.86 -18.64
N ALA A 72 -19.35 -10.33 -19.65
CA ALA A 72 -19.32 -10.85 -21.01
C ALA A 72 -18.27 -11.94 -21.22
N GLY A 73 -17.60 -12.38 -20.14
CA GLY A 73 -16.58 -13.41 -20.16
C GLY A 73 -15.20 -12.98 -20.68
N LYS A 74 -15.01 -11.68 -20.98
CA LYS A 74 -13.72 -11.14 -21.43
C LYS A 74 -12.82 -10.85 -20.24
N ILE A 75 -11.54 -11.20 -20.38
CA ILE A 75 -10.50 -10.90 -19.39
C ILE A 75 -10.01 -9.46 -19.63
N LEU A 76 -10.14 -8.61 -18.62
CA LEU A 76 -9.75 -7.20 -18.70
C LEU A 76 -8.81 -6.85 -17.54
N PRO A 77 -7.85 -5.91 -17.76
CA PRO A 77 -7.02 -5.42 -16.70
C PRO A 77 -7.87 -4.63 -15.68
N ALA A 78 -7.59 -4.84 -14.40
CA ALA A 78 -8.13 -4.09 -13.29
C ALA A 78 -6.98 -3.60 -12.39
N THR A 79 -7.26 -2.58 -11.59
CA THR A 79 -6.25 -1.92 -10.76
C THR A 79 -6.65 -2.01 -9.29
N VAL A 80 -5.73 -2.49 -8.46
CA VAL A 80 -5.82 -2.42 -6.99
C VAL A 80 -5.05 -1.20 -6.52
N ASP A 81 -5.78 -0.19 -6.05
CA ASP A 81 -5.23 1.08 -5.58
C ASP A 81 -5.52 1.30 -4.09
N PHE A 82 -4.47 1.23 -3.26
CA PHE A 82 -4.54 1.56 -1.84
C PHE A 82 -4.22 3.04 -1.55
N ASN A 83 -3.96 3.85 -2.58
CA ASN A 83 -3.80 5.30 -2.44
C ASN A 83 -5.18 5.97 -2.46
N PHE A 84 -5.79 6.06 -1.29
CA PHE A 84 -7.11 6.69 -1.14
C PHE A 84 -7.01 8.21 -1.28
N GLU A 85 -7.98 8.81 -1.96
CA GLU A 85 -7.98 10.24 -2.31
C GLU A 85 -7.88 11.18 -1.10
N LEU A 86 -8.36 10.75 0.07
CA LEU A 86 -8.49 11.58 1.28
C LEU A 86 -7.89 10.92 2.52
N VAL A 87 -7.17 9.80 2.37
CA VAL A 87 -6.54 9.07 3.47
C VAL A 87 -5.20 8.54 3.00
N ILE A 88 -4.14 8.94 3.70
CA ILE A 88 -2.82 8.32 3.54
C ILE A 88 -2.78 7.13 4.49
N LEU A 89 -2.57 5.93 3.95
CA LEU A 89 -2.44 4.71 4.76
C LEU A 89 -0.98 4.52 5.16
N SER A 90 -0.70 4.53 6.46
CA SER A 90 0.66 4.26 6.96
C SER A 90 1.14 2.84 6.66
N ASN A 91 0.21 1.88 6.58
CA ASN A 91 0.47 0.45 6.31
C ASN A 91 0.23 0.05 4.85
N GLN A 92 0.36 0.98 3.90
CA GLN A 92 0.08 0.71 2.48
C GLN A 92 0.98 -0.40 1.91
N TYR A 93 2.26 -0.40 2.29
CA TYR A 93 3.20 -1.43 1.88
C TYR A 93 2.72 -2.82 2.32
N ASP A 94 2.33 -2.95 3.59
CA ASP A 94 1.84 -4.20 4.16
C ASP A 94 0.55 -4.67 3.49
N LEU A 95 -0.37 -3.76 3.15
CA LEU A 95 -1.60 -4.12 2.44
C LEU A 95 -1.30 -4.73 1.07
N TYR A 96 -0.41 -4.12 0.29
CA TYR A 96 0.02 -4.68 -0.98
C TYR A 96 0.71 -6.02 -0.80
N ARG A 97 1.64 -6.11 0.15
CA ARG A 97 2.39 -7.33 0.42
C ARG A 97 1.50 -8.49 0.85
N GLN A 98 0.59 -8.27 1.80
CA GLN A 98 -0.35 -9.29 2.27
C GLN A 98 -1.29 -9.73 1.15
N PHE A 99 -1.76 -8.79 0.32
CA PHE A 99 -2.59 -9.15 -0.82
C PHE A 99 -1.83 -10.05 -1.81
N LEU A 100 -0.58 -9.71 -2.13
CA LEU A 100 0.30 -10.49 -3.01
C LEU A 100 0.66 -11.87 -2.44
N LEU A 101 0.95 -11.98 -1.14
CA LEU A 101 1.15 -13.27 -0.46
C LEU A 101 -0.10 -14.15 -0.56
N GLY A 102 -1.28 -13.56 -0.39
CA GLY A 102 -2.54 -14.26 -0.62
C GLY A 102 -2.69 -14.73 -2.06
N ILE A 103 -2.26 -13.95 -3.06
CA ILE A 103 -2.22 -14.43 -4.46
C ILE A 103 -1.28 -15.64 -4.59
N GLN A 104 -0.06 -15.59 -4.05
CA GLN A 104 0.87 -16.72 -4.10
C GLN A 104 0.30 -17.98 -3.44
N HIS A 105 -0.43 -17.81 -2.34
CA HIS A 105 -0.98 -18.92 -1.58
C HIS A 105 -2.25 -19.51 -2.21
N PHE A 106 -3.23 -18.66 -2.55
CA PHE A 106 -4.54 -19.11 -3.04
C PHE A 106 -4.60 -19.27 -4.56
N ARG A 107 -3.67 -18.66 -5.30
CA ARG A 107 -3.59 -18.69 -6.78
C ARG A 107 -2.15 -18.87 -7.27
N PRO A 108 -1.49 -19.99 -6.92
CA PRO A 108 -0.12 -20.27 -7.34
C PRO A 108 0.00 -20.47 -8.86
N ASP A 109 -1.11 -20.64 -9.57
CA ASP A 109 -1.20 -20.67 -11.03
C ASP A 109 -0.88 -19.30 -11.68
N LEU A 110 -1.04 -18.20 -10.94
CA LEU A 110 -0.81 -16.85 -11.45
C LEU A 110 0.66 -16.43 -11.28
N ARG A 111 1.22 -15.86 -12.35
CA ARG A 111 2.60 -15.37 -12.38
C ARG A 111 2.68 -13.92 -11.92
N ILE A 112 3.24 -13.71 -10.74
CA ILE A 112 3.65 -12.38 -10.26
C ILE A 112 4.99 -12.02 -10.90
N THR A 113 5.13 -10.80 -11.42
CA THR A 113 6.38 -10.39 -12.06
C THR A 113 7.55 -10.34 -11.08
N PRO A 114 8.79 -10.66 -11.51
CA PRO A 114 9.98 -10.63 -10.65
C PRO A 114 10.18 -9.28 -9.95
N GLN A 115 9.96 -8.17 -10.67
CA GLN A 115 10.01 -6.81 -10.10
C GLN A 115 9.05 -6.62 -8.92
N THR A 116 7.84 -7.21 -9.00
CA THR A 116 6.85 -7.13 -7.91
C THR A 116 7.25 -8.00 -6.73
N ILE A 117 7.81 -9.19 -7.00
CA ILE A 117 8.35 -10.10 -5.97
C ILE A 117 9.46 -9.41 -5.18
N GLU A 118 10.40 -8.78 -5.87
CA GLU A 118 11.51 -8.03 -5.27
C GLU A 118 11.01 -6.81 -4.48
N GLN A 119 10.15 -5.97 -5.08
CA GLN A 119 9.66 -4.75 -4.44
C GLN A 119 8.93 -5.02 -3.11
N TYR A 120 8.20 -6.13 -3.01
CA TYR A 120 7.42 -6.47 -1.82
C TYR A 120 8.04 -7.59 -0.97
N ASN A 121 9.27 -8.01 -1.27
CA ASN A 121 9.97 -9.07 -0.54
C ASN A 121 9.08 -10.31 -0.31
N LEU A 122 8.48 -10.81 -1.40
CA LEU A 122 7.52 -11.92 -1.34
C LEU A 122 8.16 -13.29 -1.07
N THR A 123 9.49 -13.39 -1.21
CA THR A 123 10.26 -14.62 -0.97
C THR A 123 10.76 -14.76 0.47
N SER A 124 10.71 -13.68 1.24
CA SER A 124 11.22 -13.61 2.61
C SER A 124 10.05 -13.57 3.60
N GLU A 125 10.23 -14.09 4.82
CA GLU A 125 9.25 -13.90 5.90
C GLU A 125 9.03 -12.39 6.18
N PRO A 126 7.84 -11.97 6.65
CA PRO A 126 7.56 -10.55 6.93
C PRO A 126 8.62 -9.94 7.86
N GLN A 127 9.39 -8.99 7.34
CA GLN A 127 10.20 -8.13 8.20
C GLN A 127 9.22 -7.26 8.99
N LYS A 128 9.17 -7.44 10.31
CA LYS A 128 8.69 -6.38 11.19
C LYS A 128 9.54 -5.15 10.88
N THR A 129 8.89 -3.99 10.74
CA THR A 129 9.56 -2.69 10.73
C THR A 129 10.18 -2.48 12.12
N GLU A 130 11.32 -3.11 12.35
CA GLU A 130 12.19 -2.79 13.45
C GLU A 130 13.00 -1.59 13.00
N PHE A 131 12.86 -0.48 13.74
CA PHE A 131 13.73 0.67 13.52
C PHE A 131 15.17 0.19 13.61
N GLY A 132 15.94 0.42 12.55
CA GLY A 132 17.33 0.02 12.51
C GLY A 132 18.14 0.77 13.56
N ILE A 133 19.30 0.19 13.87
CA ILE A 133 20.28 0.80 14.79
C ILE A 133 20.60 2.24 14.37
N PHE A 134 20.57 2.53 13.06
CA PHE A 134 20.78 3.86 12.50
C PHE A 134 19.71 4.86 12.92
N GLU A 135 18.41 4.52 12.85
CA GLU A 135 17.34 5.41 13.31
C GLU A 135 17.43 5.69 14.82
N TYR A 136 17.80 4.68 15.62
CA TYR A 136 18.03 4.87 17.06
C TYR A 136 19.19 5.81 17.35
N ILE A 137 20.31 5.67 16.62
CA ILE A 137 21.47 6.57 16.77
C ILE A 137 21.07 8.00 16.40
N MET A 138 20.36 8.19 15.30
CA MET A 138 19.90 9.51 14.87
C MET A 138 18.95 10.14 15.90
N ALA A 139 18.01 9.38 16.44
CA ALA A 139 17.11 9.84 17.49
C ALA A 139 17.87 10.26 18.76
N ALA A 140 18.85 9.47 19.20
CA ALA A 140 19.68 9.77 20.36
C ALA A 140 20.49 11.07 20.17
N VAL A 141 21.07 11.27 18.99
CA VAL A 141 21.81 12.50 18.64
C VAL A 141 20.89 13.72 18.71
N PHE A 142 19.68 13.63 18.16
CA PHE A 142 18.70 14.72 18.22
C PHE A 142 18.28 15.06 19.66
N ILE A 143 18.05 14.06 20.49
CA ILE A 143 17.69 14.25 21.91
C ILE A 143 18.84 14.93 22.67
N LEU A 144 20.08 14.48 22.48
CA LEU A 144 21.26 15.07 23.11
C LEU A 144 21.49 16.51 22.67
N ALA A 145 21.32 16.81 21.37
CA ALA A 145 21.43 18.17 20.85
C ALA A 145 20.37 19.10 21.46
N ALA A 146 19.12 18.64 21.56
CA ALA A 146 18.03 19.39 22.17
C ALA A 146 18.29 19.64 23.67
N ALA A 147 18.73 18.62 24.41
CA ALA A 147 19.08 18.75 25.82
C ALA A 147 20.24 19.73 26.05
N GLY A 148 21.27 19.66 25.20
CA GLY A 148 22.39 20.61 25.22
C GLY A 148 21.94 22.05 24.97
N LEU A 149 21.05 22.27 24.00
CA LEU A 149 20.45 23.59 23.74
C LEU A 149 19.71 24.14 24.95
N VAL A 150 18.87 23.32 25.60
CA VAL A 150 18.14 23.70 26.81
C VAL A 150 19.11 24.07 27.93
N TYR A 151 20.18 23.30 28.13
CA TYR A 151 21.19 23.58 29.14
C TYR A 151 21.91 24.92 28.90
N VAL A 152 22.29 25.22 27.64
CA VAL A 152 22.90 26.50 27.28
C VAL A 152 21.97 27.67 27.58
N VAL A 153 20.67 27.55 27.27
CA VAL A 153 19.68 28.60 27.58
C VAL A 153 19.58 28.83 29.09
N ILE A 154 19.55 27.76 29.90
CA ILE A 154 19.52 27.87 31.37
C ILE A 154 20.79 28.56 31.90
N LEU A 155 21.95 28.21 31.35
CA LEU A 155 23.23 28.79 31.76
C LEU A 155 23.33 30.28 31.42
N LEU A 156 22.84 30.67 30.24
CA LEU A 156 22.73 32.08 29.86
C LEU A 156 21.79 32.84 30.80
N MET A 157 20.61 32.29 31.12
CA MET A 157 19.69 32.93 32.08
C MET A 157 20.35 33.15 33.44
N LYS A 158 21.12 32.17 33.95
CA LYS A 158 21.87 32.30 35.20
C LYS A 158 22.98 33.34 35.18
N MET A 159 23.48 33.71 34.00
CA MET A 159 24.57 34.68 33.86
C MET A 159 24.05 36.12 33.79
N PHE A 160 22.78 36.30 33.43
CA PHE A 160 22.10 37.62 33.33
C PHE A 160 21.18 37.93 34.53
N VAL A 161 21.10 37.02 35.52
CA VAL A 161 20.41 37.20 36.81
C VAL A 161 21.47 37.22 37.91
#